data_AF-A0A349D487-F1
#
_entry.id   AF-A0A349D487-F1
#
_cell.length_a   1.000
_cell.length_b   1.000
_cell.length_c   1.000
_cell.angle_alpha   90.00
_cell.angle_beta   90.00
_cell.angle_gamma   90.00
#
_symmetry.space_group_name_H-M   'P 1'
#
loop_
_entity.id
_entity.type
_entity.pdbx_description
1 polymer ?
#
loop_
_entity_poly.entity_id
_entity_poly.type
_entity_poly.pdbx_seq_one_letter_code
_entity_poly.pdbx_strand_id
1 'polypeptide(L)'
;MYSILKRLALSLLPSSALDALEFPLRSLYYPFVKGDKVHCPCCNRSYKSFQEMNREDFEDQLCPGCGSIQRTRLLREYLNLEFPKLQELHILHFSPHKYLRKIILNEKPANYYDTDFVSTRCRYQFDITALELDSNS
;
A
#
# COMPACT_ATOMS: atom_id res chain seq x y z
N MET A 1 -20.53 16.08 8.95
CA MET A 1 -20.77 15.86 7.51
C MET A 1 -19.94 14.73 6.91
N TYR A 2 -18.60 14.75 7.02
CA TYR A 2 -17.74 13.68 6.48
C TYR A 2 -18.05 12.29 7.05
N SER A 3 -18.43 12.22 8.33
CA SER A 3 -18.79 10.97 9.03
C SER A 3 -20.09 10.33 8.53
N ILE A 4 -21.09 11.13 8.17
CA ILE A 4 -22.39 10.65 7.69
C ILE A 4 -22.27 10.15 6.25
N LEU A 5 -21.63 10.95 5.38
CA LEU A 5 -21.36 10.54 4.00
C LEU A 5 -20.52 9.27 3.94
N LYS A 6 -19.49 9.17 4.79
CA LYS A 6 -18.67 7.96 4.92
C LYS A 6 -19.49 6.76 5.38
N ARG A 7 -20.37 6.90 6.39
CA ARG A 7 -21.25 5.83 6.84
C ARG A 7 -22.22 5.37 5.75
N LEU A 8 -22.83 6.31 5.03
CA LEU A 8 -23.74 6.01 3.92
C LEU A 8 -23.03 5.30 2.75
N ALA A 9 -21.84 5.77 2.38
CA ALA A 9 -21.04 5.12 1.35
C ALA A 9 -20.64 3.69 1.75
N LEU A 10 -20.22 3.49 3.01
CA LEU A 10 -19.86 2.17 3.54
C LEU A 10 -21.07 1.23 3.69
N SER A 11 -22.28 1.75 3.89
CA SER A 11 -23.49 0.93 4.04
C SER A 11 -24.14 0.54 2.72
N LEU A 12 -23.90 1.30 1.65
CA LEU A 12 -24.56 1.12 0.35
C LEU A 12 -23.66 0.50 -0.72
N LEU A 13 -22.34 0.68 -0.63
CA LEU A 13 -21.40 0.19 -1.63
C LEU A 13 -20.60 -1.00 -1.10
N PRO A 14 -20.43 -2.08 -1.89
CA PRO A 14 -19.54 -3.16 -1.54
C PRO A 14 -18.08 -2.65 -1.46
N SER A 15 -17.27 -3.29 -0.61
CA SER A 15 -15.87 -2.91 -0.39
C SER A 15 -15.04 -2.90 -1.68
N SER A 16 -15.34 -3.79 -2.62
CA SER A 16 -14.72 -3.84 -3.95
C SER A 16 -14.99 -2.59 -4.79
N ALA A 17 -16.19 -2.02 -4.72
CA ALA A 17 -16.53 -0.78 -5.41
C ALA A 17 -15.79 0.42 -4.81
N LEU A 18 -15.70 0.49 -3.48
CA LEU A 18 -14.92 1.51 -2.79
C LEU A 18 -13.43 1.42 -3.16
N ASP A 19 -12.89 0.20 -3.23
CA ASP A 19 -11.50 -0.04 -3.65
C ASP A 19 -11.23 0.39 -5.09
N ALA A 20 -12.20 0.19 -5.99
CA ALA A 20 -12.12 0.59 -7.38
C ALA A 20 -12.20 2.11 -7.57
N LEU A 21 -13.01 2.80 -6.77
CA LEU A 21 -13.17 4.25 -6.80
C LEU A 21 -11.99 5.00 -6.17
N GLU A 22 -11.23 4.37 -5.28
CA GLU A 22 -10.11 5.01 -4.58
C GLU A 22 -9.10 5.66 -5.54
N PHE A 23 -8.64 4.93 -6.54
CA PHE A 23 -7.59 5.41 -7.45
C PHE A 23 -8.06 6.54 -8.40
N PRO A 24 -9.26 6.45 -9.03
CA PRO A 24 -9.87 7.57 -9.74
C PRO A 24 -10.02 8.82 -8.88
N LEU A 25 -10.54 8.70 -7.65
CA LEU A 25 -10.74 9.84 -6.76
C LEU A 25 -9.42 10.51 -6.38
N ARG A 26 -8.39 9.72 -6.03
CA ARG A 26 -7.05 10.25 -5.75
C ARG A 26 -6.42 10.93 -6.97
N SER A 27 -6.68 10.41 -8.17
CA SER A 27 -6.21 11.02 -9.42
C SER A 27 -6.91 12.35 -9.71
N LEU A 28 -8.21 12.44 -9.47
CA LEU A 28 -8.97 13.69 -9.61
C LEU A 28 -8.54 14.75 -8.57
N TYR A 29 -8.14 14.31 -7.37
CA TYR A 29 -7.64 15.19 -6.32
C TYR A 29 -6.20 15.68 -6.54
N TYR A 30 -5.42 15.00 -7.41
CA TYR A 30 -4.00 15.29 -7.62
C TYR A 30 -3.67 16.77 -7.94
N PRO A 31 -4.42 17.51 -8.79
CA PRO A 31 -4.11 18.90 -9.11
C PRO A 31 -4.04 19.83 -7.89
N PHE A 32 -4.81 19.56 -6.84
CA PHE A 32 -4.86 20.40 -5.64
C PHE A 32 -3.62 20.24 -4.75
N VAL A 33 -3.05 19.03 -4.76
CA VAL A 33 -1.91 18.62 -3.90
C VAL A 33 -0.57 18.55 -4.63
N LYS A 34 -0.57 18.64 -5.97
CA LYS A 34 0.63 18.64 -6.80
C LYS A 34 1.58 19.76 -6.37
N GLY A 35 2.87 19.42 -6.26
CA GLY A 35 3.96 20.33 -5.93
C GLY A 35 5.31 19.65 -6.12
N ASP A 36 6.37 20.26 -5.61
CA ASP A 36 7.77 19.87 -5.82
C ASP A 36 8.55 19.65 -4.51
N LYS A 37 7.92 19.83 -3.35
CA LYS A 37 8.58 19.75 -2.03
C LYS A 37 8.88 18.33 -1.56
N VAL A 38 7.98 17.39 -1.84
CA VAL A 38 8.14 15.98 -1.43
C VAL A 38 7.87 15.05 -2.60
N HIS A 39 8.61 13.95 -2.67
CA HIS A 39 8.48 12.92 -3.70
C HIS A 39 8.03 11.59 -3.10
N CYS A 40 7.08 10.90 -3.74
CA CYS A 40 6.65 9.57 -3.32
C CYS A 40 7.22 8.49 -4.26
N PRO A 41 8.11 7.61 -3.78
CA PRO A 41 8.73 6.56 -4.61
C PRO A 41 7.79 5.42 -4.97
N CYS A 42 6.64 5.32 -4.31
CA CYS A 42 5.63 4.32 -4.66
C CYS A 42 4.89 4.73 -5.95
N CYS A 43 4.45 5.99 -6.05
CA CYS A 43 3.63 6.44 -7.18
C CYS A 43 4.36 7.35 -8.17
N ASN A 44 5.64 7.65 -7.92
CA ASN A 44 6.50 8.50 -8.73
C ASN A 44 5.89 9.88 -9.03
N ARG A 45 5.24 10.47 -8.03
CA ARG A 45 4.65 11.82 -8.10
C ARG A 45 5.19 12.69 -6.98
N SER A 46 5.27 13.98 -7.27
CA SER A 46 5.66 15.01 -6.31
C SER A 46 4.46 15.84 -5.83
N TYR A 47 4.55 16.32 -4.59
CA TYR A 47 3.46 16.99 -3.85
C TYR A 47 3.98 18.22 -3.09
N LYS A 48 3.05 19.11 -2.70
CA LYS A 48 3.35 20.23 -1.78
C LYS A 48 3.71 19.74 -0.38
N SER A 49 3.07 18.67 0.07
CA SER A 49 3.33 17.97 1.34
C SER A 49 2.69 16.58 1.30
N PHE A 50 3.07 15.72 2.23
CA PHE A 50 2.27 14.55 2.57
C PHE A 50 1.16 14.93 3.55
N GLN A 51 0.06 14.20 3.53
CA GLN A 51 -1.07 14.44 4.42
C GLN A 51 -0.81 13.79 5.78
N GLU A 52 -0.82 14.60 6.84
CA GLU A 52 -0.69 14.08 8.21
C GLU A 52 -1.88 13.17 8.57
N MET A 53 -1.56 12.10 9.28
CA MET A 53 -2.50 11.14 9.81
C MET A 53 -2.18 10.94 11.29
N ASN A 54 -2.73 11.84 12.11
CA ASN A 54 -2.51 11.85 13.55
C ASN A 54 -3.69 11.14 14.24
N ARG A 55 -3.40 10.12 15.03
CA ARG A 55 -4.28 9.49 16.02
C ARG A 55 -3.61 9.58 17.39
N GLU A 56 -4.37 9.37 18.46
CA GLU A 56 -3.89 9.54 19.85
C GLU A 56 -2.52 8.91 20.11
N ASP A 57 -2.22 7.74 19.53
CA ASP A 57 -0.95 7.03 19.71
C ASP A 57 -0.14 6.81 18.41
N PHE A 58 -0.48 7.50 17.32
CA PHE A 58 0.14 7.24 16.02
C PHE A 58 0.19 8.48 15.13
N GLU A 59 1.40 8.89 14.78
CA GLU A 59 1.68 9.93 13.79
C GLU A 59 2.31 9.30 12.56
N ASP A 60 1.72 9.54 11.39
CA ASP A 60 2.30 9.14 10.11
C ASP A 60 1.86 10.13 9.02
N GLN A 61 2.46 10.00 7.85
CA GLN A 61 2.21 10.88 6.72
C GLN A 61 1.81 10.05 5.50
N LEU A 62 0.59 10.26 5.03
CA LEU A 62 0.02 9.56 3.89
C LEU A 62 0.30 10.30 2.58
N CYS A 63 0.68 9.55 1.54
CA CYS A 63 0.78 10.06 0.18
C CYS A 63 -0.62 10.33 -0.40
N PRO A 64 -0.93 11.56 -0.85
CA PRO A 64 -2.25 11.87 -1.41
C PRO A 64 -2.63 11.03 -2.64
N GLY A 65 -1.65 10.62 -3.47
CA GLY A 65 -1.92 9.90 -4.71
C GLY A 65 -2.06 8.39 -4.60
N CYS A 66 -1.31 7.73 -3.72
CA CYS A 66 -1.35 6.26 -3.60
C CYS A 66 -1.66 5.73 -2.20
N GLY A 67 -1.79 6.61 -1.20
CA GLY A 67 -2.06 6.19 0.17
C GLY A 67 -0.89 5.51 0.87
N SER A 68 0.32 5.51 0.30
CA SER A 68 1.51 4.98 0.98
C SER A 68 1.84 5.80 2.22
N ILE A 69 2.22 5.13 3.28
CA ILE A 69 2.74 5.75 4.52
C ILE A 69 4.28 5.71 4.55
N GLN A 70 4.90 6.29 5.58
CA GLN A 70 6.36 6.42 5.69
C GLN A 70 7.08 5.08 5.52
N ARG A 71 6.70 4.04 6.30
CA ARG A 71 7.33 2.71 6.21
C ARG A 71 7.18 2.05 4.84
N THR A 72 6.06 2.27 4.15
CA THR A 72 5.86 1.73 2.79
C THR A 72 6.77 2.42 1.78
N ARG A 73 6.95 3.74 1.90
CA ARG A 73 7.88 4.50 1.05
C ARG A 73 9.32 4.08 1.32
N LEU A 74 9.70 3.94 2.58
CA LEU A 74 11.04 3.46 2.98
C LEU A 74 11.33 2.08 2.39
N LEU A 75 10.40 1.12 2.53
CA LEU A 75 10.55 -0.21 1.96
C LEU A 75 10.68 -0.16 0.43
N ARG A 76 9.93 0.72 -0.24
CA ARG A 76 10.07 0.89 -1.70
C ARG A 76 11.44 1.41 -2.09
N GLU A 77 11.97 2.40 -1.39
CA GLU A 77 13.34 2.90 -1.65
C GLU A 77 14.38 1.82 -1.41
N TYR A 78 14.26 1.09 -0.30
CA TYR A 78 15.16 -0.03 0.01
C TYR A 78 15.15 -1.10 -1.08
N LEU A 79 13.96 -1.50 -1.57
CA LEU A 79 13.84 -2.44 -2.68
C LEU A 79 14.48 -1.90 -3.96
N ASN A 80 14.29 -0.63 -4.30
CA ASN A 80 14.92 -0.04 -5.48
C ASN A 80 16.45 -0.01 -5.39
N LEU A 81 16.99 0.25 -4.18
CA LEU A 81 18.43 0.39 -3.94
C LEU A 81 19.13 -0.98 -3.91
N GLU A 82 18.63 -1.91 -3.11
CA GLU A 82 19.28 -3.20 -2.85
C GLU A 82 18.90 -4.26 -3.89
N PHE A 83 17.73 -4.12 -4.50
CA PHE A 83 17.14 -5.13 -5.37
C PHE A 83 16.64 -4.53 -6.70
N PRO A 84 17.54 -3.98 -7.53
CA PRO A 84 17.16 -3.29 -8.78
C PRO A 84 16.47 -4.19 -9.81
N LYS A 85 16.56 -5.52 -9.66
CA LYS A 85 15.92 -6.51 -10.52
C LYS A 85 15.08 -7.49 -9.70
N LEU A 86 13.86 -7.09 -9.35
CA LEU A 86 12.94 -7.97 -8.62
C LEU A 86 12.64 -9.27 -9.38
N GLN A 87 12.78 -9.29 -10.72
CA GLN A 87 12.55 -10.46 -11.58
C GLN A 87 13.36 -11.69 -11.18
N GLU A 88 14.49 -11.51 -10.50
CA GLU A 88 15.38 -12.59 -10.07
C GLU A 88 15.05 -13.09 -8.65
N LEU A 89 14.08 -12.47 -7.96
CA LEU A 89 13.79 -12.72 -6.55
C LEU A 89 12.56 -13.60 -6.33
N HIS A 90 12.63 -14.37 -5.24
CA HIS A 90 11.50 -15.03 -4.61
C HIS A 90 11.10 -14.21 -3.39
N ILE A 91 9.90 -13.65 -3.41
CA ILE A 91 9.46 -12.67 -2.40
C ILE A 91 8.25 -13.22 -1.65
N LEU A 92 8.36 -13.26 -0.32
CA LEU A 92 7.23 -13.46 0.62
C LEU A 92 6.91 -12.12 1.29
N HIS A 93 5.68 -11.65 1.14
CA HIS A 93 5.25 -10.32 1.59
C HIS A 93 4.01 -10.43 2.48
N PHE A 94 4.23 -10.27 3.78
CA PHE A 94 3.18 -10.25 4.79
C PHE A 94 2.48 -8.90 4.86
N SER A 95 1.15 -8.95 4.96
CA SER A 95 0.23 -7.81 5.06
C SER A 95 0.63 -6.63 4.16
N PRO A 96 0.75 -6.88 2.85
CA PRO A 96 1.33 -5.91 1.94
C PRO A 96 0.47 -4.67 1.79
N HIS A 97 1.11 -3.49 1.72
CA HIS A 97 0.39 -2.27 1.32
C HIS A 97 -0.17 -2.43 -0.09
N LYS A 98 -1.45 -2.09 -0.29
CA LYS A 98 -2.20 -2.28 -1.55
C LYS A 98 -1.46 -1.77 -2.78
N TYR A 99 -0.84 -0.59 -2.69
CA TYR A 99 -0.15 0.01 -3.82
C TYR A 99 1.23 -0.62 -4.03
N LEU A 100 2.01 -0.86 -2.96
CA LEU A 100 3.31 -1.52 -3.07
C LEU A 100 3.18 -2.94 -3.65
N ARG A 101 2.16 -3.70 -3.21
CA ARG A 101 1.80 -5.00 -3.77
C ARG A 101 1.59 -4.93 -5.28
N LYS A 102 0.84 -3.92 -5.75
CA LYS A 102 0.58 -3.71 -7.18
C LYS A 102 1.87 -3.43 -7.94
N ILE A 103 2.78 -2.63 -7.38
CA ILE A 103 4.05 -2.35 -8.03
C ILE A 103 4.90 -3.62 -8.14
N ILE A 104 5.08 -4.37 -7.05
CA ILE A 104 5.88 -5.61 -7.05
C ILE A 104 5.31 -6.63 -8.05
N LEU A 105 3.98 -6.82 -8.07
CA LEU A 105 3.33 -7.69 -9.07
C LEU A 105 3.62 -7.26 -10.51
N ASN A 106 3.61 -5.94 -10.78
CA ASN A 106 3.88 -5.41 -12.11
C ASN A 106 5.36 -5.56 -12.52
N GLU A 107 6.27 -5.60 -11.55
CA GLU A 107 7.70 -5.85 -11.78
C GLU A 107 8.02 -7.32 -12.04
N LYS A 108 7.05 -8.23 -11.83
CA LYS A 108 7.12 -9.66 -12.17
C LYS A 108 8.35 -10.35 -11.56
N PRO A 109 8.45 -10.42 -10.22
CA PRO A 109 9.48 -11.23 -9.57
C PRO A 109 9.39 -12.70 -9.98
N ALA A 110 10.48 -13.46 -9.81
CA ALA A 110 10.53 -14.89 -10.13
C ALA A 110 9.39 -15.64 -9.42
N ASN A 111 9.19 -15.36 -8.13
CA ASN A 111 8.01 -15.77 -7.38
C ASN A 111 7.55 -14.68 -6.41
N TYR A 112 6.23 -14.52 -6.27
CA TYR A 112 5.63 -13.59 -5.31
C TYR A 112 4.51 -14.26 -4.52
N TYR A 113 4.72 -14.35 -3.21
CA TYR A 113 3.79 -14.87 -2.24
C TYR A 113 3.33 -13.73 -1.35
N ASP A 114 2.13 -13.22 -1.60
CA ASP A 114 1.50 -12.21 -0.76
C ASP A 114 0.51 -12.86 0.19
N THR A 115 0.59 -12.50 1.47
CA THR A 115 -0.25 -13.08 2.51
C THR A 115 -0.79 -12.03 3.46
N ASP A 116 -2.03 -12.20 3.91
CA ASP A 116 -2.58 -11.42 5.01
C ASP A 116 -3.53 -12.30 5.82
N PHE A 117 -3.37 -12.30 7.14
CA PHE A 117 -4.14 -13.16 8.05
C PHE A 117 -5.64 -12.86 7.99
N VAL A 118 -6.02 -11.58 7.83
CA VAL A 118 -7.41 -11.13 7.91
C VAL A 118 -7.96 -10.74 6.54
N SER A 119 -7.14 -10.13 5.69
CA SER A 119 -7.57 -9.58 4.41
C SER A 119 -7.70 -10.66 3.33
N THR A 120 -8.86 -10.72 2.67
CA THR A 120 -9.10 -11.57 1.51
C THR A 120 -8.52 -11.03 0.19
N ARG A 121 -7.74 -9.94 0.26
CA ARG A 121 -7.13 -9.29 -0.92
C ARG A 121 -5.82 -9.95 -1.37
N CYS A 122 -5.23 -10.77 -0.51
CA CYS A 122 -3.98 -11.48 -0.79
C CYS A 122 -4.26 -12.90 -1.30
N ARG A 123 -3.29 -13.49 -2.00
CA ARG A 123 -3.43 -14.86 -2.51
C ARG A 123 -3.42 -15.89 -1.39
N TYR A 124 -2.65 -15.65 -0.34
CA TYR A 124 -2.49 -16.52 0.81
C TYR A 124 -3.02 -15.87 2.09
N GLN A 125 -3.34 -16.70 3.08
CA GLN A 125 -3.81 -16.27 4.41
C GLN A 125 -3.08 -17.06 5.51
N PHE A 126 -1.77 -16.84 5.61
CA PHE A 126 -0.93 -17.47 6.62
C PHE A 126 -1.11 -16.79 7.99
N ASP A 127 -1.18 -17.61 9.04
CA ASP A 127 -0.97 -17.18 10.42
C ASP A 127 0.54 -17.22 10.71
N ILE A 128 1.15 -16.06 10.91
CA ILE A 128 2.58 -15.96 11.16
C ILE A 128 2.99 -16.64 12.49
N THR A 129 2.06 -16.82 13.42
CA THR A 129 2.29 -17.48 14.72
C THR A 129 2.18 -19.00 14.65
N ALA A 130 1.65 -19.53 13.55
CA ALA A 130 1.44 -20.96 13.32
C ALA A 130 2.04 -21.40 11.96
N LEU A 131 3.17 -20.81 11.56
CA LEU A 131 3.90 -21.28 10.38
C LEU A 131 4.46 -22.67 10.66
N GLU A 132 4.02 -23.65 9.87
CA GLU A 132 4.60 -24.99 9.83
C GLU A 132 5.99 -24.92 9.19
N LEU A 133 6.98 -24.53 9.99
CA LEU A 133 8.38 -24.60 9.62
C LEU A 133 8.92 -25.96 10.06
N ASP A 134 9.56 -26.66 9.14
CA ASP A 134 10.43 -27.77 9.53
C ASP A 134 11.45 -27.23 10.54
N SER A 135 11.69 -27.99 11.60
CA SER A 135 12.61 -27.58 12.67
C SER A 135 14.05 -27.55 12.12
N ASN A 136 14.49 -26.35 11.73
CA ASN A 136 15.84 -25.98 11.28
C ASN A 136 16.33 -26.68 10.00
N SER A 137 16.18 -25.99 8.87
CA SER A 137 17.12 -26.08 7.74
C SER A 137 18.31 -25.15 7.95
#